data_AF-A0AAN8TRK2-F1
#
_entry.id   AF-A0AAN8TRK2-F1
#
_cell.length_a   1.000
_cell.length_b   1.000
_cell.length_c   1.000
_cell.angle_alpha   90.00
_cell.angle_beta   90.00
_cell.angle_gamma   90.00
#
_symmetry.space_group_name_H-M   'P 1'
#
loop_
_entity.id
_entity.type
_entity.pdbx_description
1 polymer ?
#
loop_
_entity_poly.entity_id
_entity_poly.type
_entity_poly.pdbx_seq_one_letter_code
_entity_poly.pdbx_strand_id
1 'polypeptide(L)'
;MHTSVSDHTPILMNCTPNALLHPKSFRLYHIVMGHQKFKEILILVWQKHYNDRAIQMVWSKLKALKKELNDLNTYMSNYKLNMPRLEKI
;
A
#
# COMPACT_ATOMS: atom_id res chain seq x y z
N MET A 1 -45.24 -30.25 1.68
CA MET A 1 -44.96 -30.01 0.24
C MET A 1 -43.86 -28.96 0.17
N HIS A 2 -42.68 -29.33 -0.28
CA HIS A 2 -41.53 -28.43 -0.33
C HIS A 2 -41.64 -27.58 -1.60
N THR A 3 -41.78 -26.27 -1.47
CA THR A 3 -41.70 -25.33 -2.59
C THR A 3 -40.25 -25.20 -2.99
N SER A 4 -39.75 -26.18 -3.74
CA SER A 4 -38.42 -26.11 -4.36
C SER A 4 -38.46 -25.03 -5.44
N VAL A 5 -37.66 -23.99 -5.24
CA VAL A 5 -37.36 -22.96 -6.23
C VAL A 5 -36.87 -23.66 -7.51
N SER A 6 -37.42 -23.28 -8.66
CA SER A 6 -37.06 -23.86 -9.96
C SER A 6 -35.68 -23.34 -10.40
N ASP A 7 -34.80 -24.21 -10.88
CA ASP A 7 -33.49 -23.86 -11.46
C ASP A 7 -33.59 -22.94 -12.70
N HIS A 8 -34.81 -22.70 -13.19
CA HIS A 8 -35.11 -21.79 -14.29
C HIS A 8 -35.61 -20.41 -13.83
N THR A 9 -35.58 -20.11 -12.53
CA THR A 9 -35.88 -18.76 -12.04
C THR A 9 -34.64 -17.86 -12.14
N PRO A 10 -34.71 -16.73 -12.87
CA PRO A 10 -33.60 -15.81 -12.96
C PRO A 10 -33.34 -15.18 -11.58
N ILE A 11 -32.11 -15.31 -11.10
CA ILE A 11 -31.69 -14.70 -9.84
C ILE A 11 -31.40 -13.23 -10.10
N LEU A 12 -32.23 -12.35 -9.54
CA LEU A 12 -31.97 -10.92 -9.52
C LEU A 12 -30.96 -10.60 -8.40
N MET A 13 -29.67 -10.51 -8.74
CA MET A 13 -28.65 -10.05 -7.81
C MET A 13 -28.55 -8.52 -7.84
N ASN A 14 -28.93 -7.88 -6.74
CA ASN A 14 -28.79 -6.45 -6.58
C ASN A 14 -27.33 -6.12 -6.20
N CYS A 15 -26.47 -6.01 -7.21
CA CYS A 15 -25.08 -5.60 -7.03
C CYS A 15 -25.03 -4.07 -6.89
N THR A 16 -25.49 -3.53 -5.77
CA THR A 16 -25.20 -2.12 -5.44
C THR A 16 -23.69 -1.99 -5.32
N PRO A 17 -23.02 -1.23 -6.19
CA PRO A 17 -21.63 -0.92 -5.94
C PRO A 17 -21.62 -0.15 -4.62
N ASN A 18 -20.93 -0.68 -3.61
CA ASN A 18 -20.52 0.11 -2.47
C ASN A 18 -19.56 1.18 -3.02
N ALA A 19 -20.14 2.24 -3.58
CA ALA A 19 -19.41 3.42 -3.96
C ALA A 19 -18.80 3.94 -2.66
N LEU A 20 -17.50 3.70 -2.49
CA LEU A 20 -16.77 4.30 -1.39
C LEU A 20 -16.98 5.81 -1.55
N LEU A 21 -17.73 6.42 -0.61
CA LEU A 21 -18.01 7.86 -0.54
C LEU A 21 -16.73 8.71 -0.60
N HIS A 22 -15.58 8.08 -0.34
CA HIS A 22 -14.26 8.65 -0.51
C HIS A 22 -13.37 7.75 -1.36
N PRO A 23 -12.48 8.33 -2.19
CA PRO A 23 -11.45 7.55 -2.85
C PRO A 23 -10.70 6.74 -1.79
N LYS A 24 -10.57 5.43 -2.02
CA LYS A 24 -9.83 4.53 -1.14
C LYS A 24 -8.46 5.16 -0.91
N SER A 25 -8.22 5.66 0.31
CA SER A 25 -6.93 6.25 0.66
C SER A 25 -5.85 5.29 0.21
N PHE A 26 -4.82 5.77 -0.50
CA PHE A 26 -3.74 4.92 -0.95
C PHE A 26 -3.07 4.34 0.31
N ARG A 27 -3.54 3.16 0.74
CA ARG A 27 -3.29 2.61 2.08
C ARG A 27 -1.79 2.40 2.30
N LEU A 28 -1.07 2.18 1.20
CA LEU A 28 0.38 2.11 1.17
C LEU A 28 1.03 3.45 1.55
N TYR A 29 0.53 4.59 1.06
CA TYR A 29 1.09 5.91 1.37
C TYR A 29 0.98 6.22 2.86
N HIS A 30 -0.21 6.06 3.45
CA HIS A 30 -0.40 6.33 4.88
C HIS A 30 0.42 5.39 5.78
N ILE A 31 0.45 4.08 5.45
CA ILE A 31 1.19 3.10 6.23
C ILE A 31 2.70 3.30 6.13
N VAL A 32 3.21 3.60 4.94
CA VAL A 32 4.66 3.79 4.71
C VAL A 32 5.12 5.13 5.28
N MET A 33 4.36 6.21 5.08
CA MET A 33 4.69 7.54 5.61
C MET A 33 4.68 7.60 7.15
N GLY A 34 3.81 6.82 7.80
CA GLY A 34 3.76 6.69 9.25
C GLY A 34 4.85 5.79 9.84
N HIS A 35 5.60 5.06 9.00
CA HIS A 35 6.62 4.13 9.48
C HIS A 35 7.90 4.88 9.85
N GLN A 36 8.37 4.74 11.09
CA GLN A 36 9.57 5.44 11.59
C GLN A 36 10.80 5.25 10.67
N LYS A 37 11.06 4.00 10.22
CA LYS A 37 12.16 3.71 9.27
C LYS A 37 12.04 4.45 7.93
N PHE A 38 10.83 4.75 7.45
CA PHE A 38 10.66 5.50 6.20
C PHE A 38 11.25 6.90 6.34
N LYS A 39 10.93 7.59 7.45
CA LYS A 39 11.43 8.94 7.72
C LYS A 39 12.95 8.96 7.89
N GLU A 40 13.51 7.96 8.55
CA GLU A 40 14.96 7.79 8.71
C GLU A 40 15.67 7.58 7.36
N ILE A 41 15.17 6.66 6.53
CA ILE A 41 15.71 6.42 5.18
C ILE A 41 15.67 7.71 4.35
N LEU A 42 14.57 8.46 4.42
CA LEU A 42 14.41 9.70 3.68
C LEU A 42 15.47 10.72 4.10
N ILE A 43 15.65 10.96 5.41
CA ILE A 43 16.67 11.88 5.94
C ILE A 43 18.07 11.45 5.48
N LEU A 44 18.41 10.17 5.67
CA LEU A 44 19.73 9.63 5.32
C LEU A 44 20.04 9.79 3.83
N VAL A 45 19.08 9.51 2.95
CA VAL A 45 19.27 9.68 1.50
C VAL A 45 19.34 11.16 1.12
N TRP A 46 18.53 12.01 1.74
CA TRP A 46 18.50 13.44 1.39
C TRP A 46 19.73 14.22 1.86
N GLN A 47 20.39 13.75 2.93
CA GLN A 47 21.65 14.31 3.42
C GLN A 47 22.87 13.89 2.58
N LYS A 48 22.74 12.91 1.68
CA LYS A 48 23.85 12.54 0.80
C LYS A 48 24.21 13.71 -0.11
N HIS A 49 25.49 14.07 -0.10
CA HIS A 49 26.06 15.05 -1.01
C HIS A 49 26.43 14.36 -2.33
N TYR A 50 25.96 14.95 -3.43
CA TYR A 50 26.28 14.53 -4.79
C TYR A 50 26.96 15.72 -5.47
N ASN A 51 28.10 15.48 -6.12
CA ASN A 51 28.86 16.54 -6.81
C ASN A 51 28.36 16.76 -8.25
N ASP A 52 27.07 16.53 -8.51
CA ASP A 52 26.48 16.60 -9.84
C ASP A 52 25.75 17.93 -10.09
N ARG A 53 25.30 18.17 -11.33
CA ARG A 53 24.37 19.26 -11.63
C ARG A 53 23.07 19.07 -10.83
N ALA A 54 22.42 20.16 -10.42
CA ALA A 54 21.26 20.14 -9.53
C ALA A 54 20.19 19.08 -9.88
N ILE A 55 19.81 18.95 -11.16
CA ILE A 55 18.84 17.94 -11.62
C ILE A 55 19.37 16.51 -11.45
N GLN A 56 20.64 16.27 -11.75
CA GLN A 56 21.28 14.97 -11.60
C GLN A 56 21.39 14.59 -10.11
N MET A 57 21.66 15.56 -9.23
CA MET A 57 21.64 15.33 -7.78
C MET A 57 20.26 14.86 -7.30
N VAL A 58 19.19 15.54 -7.70
CA VAL A 58 17.82 15.17 -7.34
C VAL A 58 17.49 13.78 -7.88
N TRP A 59 17.86 13.50 -9.13
CA TRP A 59 17.62 12.21 -9.75
C TRP A 59 18.38 11.07 -9.04
N SER A 60 19.65 11.30 -8.69
CA SER A 60 20.47 10.36 -7.91
C SER A 60 19.89 10.09 -6.53
N LYS A 61 19.39 11.13 -5.83
CA LYS A 61 18.67 10.98 -4.56
C LYS A 61 17.40 10.15 -4.70
N LEU A 62 16.60 10.41 -5.73
CA LEU A 62 15.36 9.65 -5.99
C LEU A 62 15.65 8.17 -6.31
N LYS A 63 16.71 7.89 -7.08
CA LYS A 63 17.16 6.51 -7.34
C LYS A 63 17.60 5.80 -6.07
N ALA A 64 18.41 6.47 -5.25
CA ALA A 64 18.84 5.91 -3.96
C ALA A 64 17.65 5.65 -3.04
N LEU A 65 16.71 6.59 -2.96
CA LEU A 65 15.49 6.46 -2.16
C LEU A 65 14.66 5.26 -2.63
N LYS A 66 14.46 5.10 -3.94
CA LYS A 66 13.73 3.95 -4.50
C LYS A 66 14.34 2.62 -4.08
N LYS A 67 15.67 2.51 -4.08
CA LYS A 67 16.39 1.29 -3.69
C LYS A 67 16.09 0.94 -2.23
N GLU A 68 16.37 1.87 -1.31
CA GLU A 68 16.20 1.66 0.14
C GLU A 68 14.73 1.38 0.51
N LEU A 69 13.79 2.07 -0.14
CA LEU A 69 12.36 1.86 0.11
C LEU A 69 11.84 0.54 -0.45
N ASN A 70 12.44 -0.01 -1.50
CA ASN A 70 12.03 -1.31 -2.02
C ASN A 70 12.32 -2.43 -1.01
N ASP A 71 13.44 -2.32 -0.29
CA ASP A 71 13.80 -3.27 0.77
C ASP A 71 12.83 -3.16 1.96
N LEU A 72 12.49 -1.93 2.37
CA LEU A 72 11.47 -1.69 3.39
C LEU A 72 10.09 -2.23 2.96
N ASN A 73 9.69 -2.01 1.70
CA ASN A 73 8.41 -2.48 1.18
C ASN A 73 8.35 -4.01 1.12
N THR A 74 9.45 -4.66 0.75
CA THR A 74 9.57 -6.12 0.74
C THR A 74 9.46 -6.68 2.15
N TYR A 75 10.16 -6.07 3.11
CA TYR A 75 10.04 -6.40 4.53
C TYR A 75 8.59 -6.25 5.02
N MET A 76 7.94 -5.10 4.80
CA MET A 76 6.56 -4.88 5.25
C MET A 76 5.55 -5.83 4.60
N SER A 77 5.79 -6.22 3.34
CA SER A 77 4.94 -7.18 2.62
C SER A 77 5.04 -8.58 3.23
N ASN A 78 6.25 -9.01 3.60
CA ASN A 78 6.49 -10.28 4.29
C ASN A 78 5.94 -10.28 5.73
N TYR A 79 5.99 -9.15 6.43
CA TYR A 79 5.42 -9.04 7.78
C TYR A 79 3.89 -9.01 7.78
N LYS A 80 3.25 -8.40 6.77
CA LYS A 80 1.78 -8.46 6.61
C LYS A 80 1.26 -9.88 6.36
N LEU A 81 2.06 -10.74 5.73
CA LEU A 81 1.74 -12.18 5.58
C LEU A 81 1.79 -12.94 6.91
N ASN A 82 2.58 -12.45 7.88
CA ASN A 82 2.84 -13.11 9.17
C ASN A 82 2.10 -12.49 10.36
N MET A 83 1.22 -11.50 10.15
CA MET A 83 0.32 -11.03 11.20
C MET A 83 -0.97 -11.89 11.18
N PRO A 84 -1.17 -12.80 12.15
CA PRO A 84 -2.50 -13.36 12.36
C PRO A 84 -3.43 -12.19 12.71
N ARG A 85 -4.67 -12.24 12.21
CA ARG A 85 -5.76 -11.31 12.49
C ARG A 85 -5.89 -11.05 14.01
N LEU A 86 -5.15 -10.10 14.55
CA LEU A 86 -5.28 -9.62 15.94
C LEU A 86 -6.25 -8.44 16.02
N GLU A 87 -7.38 -8.56 15.33
CA GLU A 87 -8.53 -7.69 15.53
C GLU A 87 -9.79 -8.57 15.57
N LYS A 88 -9.88 -9.33 16.66
CA LYS A 88 -11.15 -9.81 17.24
C LYS A 88 -11.00 -9.72 18.76
N ILE A 89 -11.15 -8.52 19.29
CA ILE A 89 -11.61 -8.28 20.66
C ILE A 89 -12.68 -7.20 20.55
#